data_AF-A0A520QZE7-F1
#
_entry.id   AF-A0A520QZE7-F1
#
_cell.length_a   1.000
_cell.length_b   1.000
_cell.length_c   1.000
_cell.angle_alpha   90.00
_cell.angle_beta   90.00
_cell.angle_gamma   90.00
#
_symmetry.space_group_name_H-M   'P 1'
#
loop_
_entity.id
_entity.type
_entity.pdbx_description
1 polymer ?
#
loop_
_entity_poly.entity_id
_entity_poly.type
_entity_poly.pdbx_seq_one_letter_code
_entity_poly.pdbx_strand_id
1 'polypeptide(L)'
;MPTALLSGSPILDVDATFFIYFGVFWLLFFMLRSLVFRPTMELFDEREKAIDGAKAEAKKLEKTAEGKLEAFEGEMAKVRAEVGAERDKMRAEAIVQERAEIEKVRAETDKIVAEAEAEMAKQAAEIRAEIAKSSPQLARQIAEKLLGREVQA
;
A
#
# COMPACT_ATOMS: atom_id res chain seq x y z
N MET A 1 -66.79 1.71 -97.98
CA MET A 1 -65.32 1.55 -97.88
C MET A 1 -64.96 1.42 -96.41
N PRO A 2 -64.14 0.44 -96.05
CA PRO A 2 -63.94 -0.05 -94.68
C PRO A 2 -62.84 0.74 -93.95
N THR A 3 -62.93 0.84 -92.63
CA THR A 3 -61.80 0.59 -91.72
C THR A 3 -62.36 0.31 -90.33
N ALA A 4 -62.43 -0.98 -90.02
CA ALA A 4 -62.40 -1.46 -88.65
C ALA A 4 -61.12 -0.97 -87.96
N LEU A 5 -61.22 -0.59 -86.69
CA LEU A 5 -60.25 -0.78 -85.60
C LEU A 5 -60.60 0.20 -84.47
N LEU A 6 -61.72 -0.07 -83.80
CA LEU A 6 -61.89 0.33 -82.41
C LEU A 6 -62.27 -0.93 -81.62
N SER A 7 -61.37 -1.92 -81.63
CA SER A 7 -61.41 -2.99 -80.63
C SER A 7 -60.90 -2.39 -79.32
N GLY A 8 -61.80 -1.74 -78.59
CA GLY A 8 -61.65 -1.57 -77.16
C GLY A 8 -61.80 -2.94 -76.52
N SER A 9 -60.72 -3.73 -76.52
CA SER A 9 -60.63 -4.93 -75.69
C SER A 9 -60.80 -4.48 -74.24
N PRO A 10 -61.62 -5.16 -73.41
CA PRO A 10 -61.61 -4.92 -71.98
C PRO A 10 -60.16 -5.08 -71.49
N ILE A 11 -59.54 -4.00 -71.04
CA ILE A 11 -58.13 -3.99 -70.60
C ILE A 11 -57.96 -4.84 -69.31
N LEU A 12 -59.08 -5.25 -68.70
CA LEU A 12 -59.16 -6.18 -67.58
C LEU A 12 -60.32 -7.15 -67.79
N ASP A 13 -60.06 -8.27 -68.48
CA ASP A 13 -60.85 -9.48 -68.28
C ASP A 13 -60.23 -10.26 -67.12
N VAL A 14 -61.02 -10.53 -66.08
CA VAL A 14 -60.61 -11.35 -64.93
C VAL A 14 -60.67 -12.81 -65.38
N ASP A 15 -59.65 -13.20 -66.13
CA ASP A 15 -59.54 -14.53 -66.73
C ASP A 15 -58.63 -15.44 -65.88
N ALA A 16 -58.59 -16.74 -66.19
CA ALA A 16 -57.76 -17.72 -65.47
C ALA A 16 -56.28 -17.29 -65.35
N THR A 17 -55.80 -16.50 -66.32
CA THR A 17 -54.48 -15.87 -66.36
C THR A 17 -54.20 -14.95 -65.16
N PHE A 18 -55.20 -14.21 -64.66
CA PHE A 18 -55.05 -13.37 -63.46
C PHE A 18 -54.73 -14.21 -62.24
N PHE A 19 -55.44 -15.33 -62.04
CA PHE A 19 -55.19 -16.26 -60.93
C PHE A 19 -53.82 -16.94 -61.05
N ILE A 20 -53.37 -17.25 -62.27
CA ILE A 20 -52.02 -17.78 -62.51
C ILE A 20 -50.97 -16.74 -62.10
N TYR A 21 -51.08 -15.49 -62.57
CA TYR A 21 -50.14 -14.43 -62.17
C TYR A 21 -50.18 -14.14 -60.67
N PHE A 22 -51.35 -14.20 -60.04
CA PHE A 22 -51.48 -14.04 -58.59
C PHE A 22 -50.77 -15.18 -57.83
N GLY A 23 -50.91 -16.43 -58.29
CA GLY A 23 -50.18 -17.57 -57.74
C GLY A 23 -48.67 -17.42 -57.89
N VAL A 24 -48.19 -17.00 -59.06
CA VAL A 24 -46.76 -16.73 -59.31
C VAL A 24 -46.25 -15.58 -58.43
N PHE A 25 -47.02 -14.51 -58.26
CA PHE A 25 -46.68 -13.40 -57.38
C PHE A 25 -46.55 -13.86 -55.93
N TRP A 26 -47.50 -14.64 -55.42
CA TRP A 26 -47.44 -15.17 -54.05
C TRP A 26 -46.28 -16.15 -53.86
N LEU A 27 -46.02 -17.02 -54.85
CA LEU A 27 -44.87 -17.92 -54.82
C LEU A 27 -43.55 -17.14 -54.76
N LEU A 28 -43.38 -16.13 -55.62
CA LEU A 28 -42.22 -15.22 -55.59
C LEU A 28 -42.14 -14.44 -54.28
N PHE A 29 -43.26 -13.93 -53.76
CA PHE A 29 -43.32 -13.20 -52.51
C PHE A 29 -42.86 -14.06 -51.32
N PHE A 30 -43.37 -15.29 -51.21
CA PHE A 30 -42.94 -16.23 -50.17
C PHE A 30 -41.47 -16.63 -50.34
N MET A 31 -41.02 -16.88 -51.58
CA MET A 31 -39.63 -17.19 -51.87
C MET A 31 -38.70 -16.04 -51.45
N LEU A 32 -39.03 -14.80 -51.83
CA LEU A 32 -38.23 -13.62 -51.52
C LEU A 32 -38.26 -13.30 -50.01
N ARG A 33 -39.43 -13.44 -49.37
CA ARG A 33 -39.59 -13.29 -47.91
C ARG A 33 -38.70 -14.27 -47.14
N SER A 34 -38.69 -15.53 -47.55
CA SER A 34 -37.92 -16.57 -46.85
C SER A 34 -36.43 -16.50 -47.17
N LEU A 35 -36.06 -16.17 -48.42
CA LEU A 35 -34.68 -16.26 -48.90
C LEU A 35 -33.88 -14.97 -48.71
N VAL A 36 -34.53 -13.81 -48.69
CA VAL A 36 -33.85 -12.51 -48.62
C VAL A 36 -34.16 -11.80 -47.31
N PHE A 37 -35.43 -11.48 -47.06
CA PHE A 37 -35.80 -10.61 -45.93
C PHE A 37 -35.47 -11.23 -44.56
N ARG A 38 -35.75 -12.52 -44.39
CA ARG A 38 -35.48 -13.23 -43.14
C ARG A 38 -33.97 -13.29 -42.80
N PRO A 39 -33.07 -13.79 -43.68
CA PRO A 39 -31.64 -13.82 -43.37
C PRO A 39 -31.02 -12.43 -43.24
N THR A 40 -31.51 -11.42 -43.98
CA THR A 40 -31.01 -10.04 -43.79
C THR A 40 -31.35 -9.48 -42.41
N MET A 41 -32.56 -9.75 -41.90
CA MET A 41 -32.96 -9.27 -40.58
C MET A 41 -32.19 -9.99 -39.47
N GLU A 42 -32.03 -11.31 -39.59
CA GLU A 42 -31.23 -12.10 -38.64
C GLU A 42 -29.77 -11.61 -38.58
N LEU A 43 -29.17 -11.23 -39.71
CA LEU A 43 -27.82 -10.67 -39.75
C LEU A 43 -27.72 -9.29 -39.08
N PHE A 44 -28.73 -8.42 -39.25
CA PHE A 44 -28.76 -7.12 -38.58
C PHE A 44 -28.91 -7.29 -37.06
N ASP A 45 -29.83 -8.15 -36.62
CA ASP A 45 -30.02 -8.47 -35.20
C ASP A 45 -28.75 -9.05 -34.56
N GLU A 46 -28.04 -9.94 -35.27
CA GLU A 46 -26.81 -10.53 -34.79
C GLU A 46 -25.68 -9.51 -34.67
N ARG A 47 -25.56 -8.59 -35.63
CA ARG A 47 -24.60 -7.47 -35.56
C ARG A 47 -24.92 -6.52 -34.42
N GLU A 48 -26.19 -6.15 -34.25
CA GLU A 48 -26.62 -5.28 -33.16
C GLU A 48 -26.33 -5.92 -31.80
N LYS A 49 -26.71 -7.19 -31.61
CA LYS A 49 -26.39 -7.95 -30.40
C LYS A 49 -24.89 -8.08 -30.14
N ALA A 50 -24.09 -8.32 -31.17
CA ALA A 50 -22.64 -8.42 -31.01
C ALA A 50 -22.02 -7.08 -30.60
N ILE A 51 -22.44 -5.98 -31.21
CA ILE A 51 -21.94 -4.63 -30.91
C ILE A 51 -22.38 -4.19 -29.51
N ASP A 52 -23.66 -4.32 -29.19
CA ASP A 52 -24.19 -3.93 -27.89
C ASP A 52 -23.67 -4.82 -26.77
N GLY A 53 -23.54 -6.12 -27.03
CA GLY A 53 -22.91 -7.08 -26.13
C GLY A 53 -21.46 -6.71 -25.84
N ALA A 54 -20.65 -6.48 -26.87
CA ALA A 54 -19.26 -6.05 -26.69
C ALA A 54 -19.15 -4.71 -25.94
N LYS A 55 -20.05 -3.76 -26.21
CA LYS A 55 -20.08 -2.47 -25.50
C LYS A 55 -20.48 -2.63 -24.03
N ALA A 56 -21.44 -3.52 -23.73
CA ALA A 56 -21.84 -3.82 -22.36
C ALA A 56 -20.71 -4.53 -21.59
N GLU A 57 -20.02 -5.48 -22.22
CA GLU A 57 -18.85 -6.14 -21.63
C GLU A 57 -17.71 -5.16 -21.37
N ALA A 58 -17.41 -4.28 -22.32
CA ALA A 58 -16.39 -3.25 -22.16
C ALA A 58 -16.70 -2.33 -20.96
N LYS A 59 -17.95 -1.84 -20.85
CA LYS A 59 -18.39 -1.03 -19.70
C LYS A 59 -18.32 -1.79 -18.38
N LYS A 60 -18.65 -3.08 -18.37
CA LYS A 60 -18.57 -3.93 -17.17
C LYS A 60 -17.10 -4.11 -16.74
N LEU A 61 -16.20 -4.31 -17.72
CA LEU A 61 -14.78 -4.47 -17.47
C LEU A 61 -14.17 -3.16 -16.94
N GLU A 62 -14.52 -2.03 -17.55
CA GLU A 62 -14.11 -0.70 -17.10
C GLU A 62 -14.55 -0.44 -15.65
N LYS A 63 -15.83 -0.63 -15.34
CA LYS A 63 -16.35 -0.49 -13.96
C LYS A 63 -15.67 -1.44 -12.96
N THR A 64 -15.33 -2.66 -13.40
CA THR A 64 -14.61 -3.62 -12.55
C THR A 64 -13.17 -3.21 -12.33
N ALA A 65 -12.52 -2.64 -13.35
CA ALA A 65 -11.16 -2.12 -13.26
C ALA A 65 -11.10 -0.90 -12.34
N GLU A 66 -12.03 0.05 -12.49
CA GLU A 66 -12.19 1.21 -11.61
C GLU A 66 -12.39 0.77 -10.16
N GLY A 67 -13.33 -0.14 -9.90
CA GLY A 67 -13.56 -0.64 -8.53
C GLY A 67 -12.35 -1.36 -7.93
N LYS A 68 -11.58 -2.09 -8.73
CA LYS A 68 -10.31 -2.70 -8.28
C LYS A 68 -9.25 -1.66 -7.99
N LEU A 69 -9.17 -0.60 -8.79
CA LEU A 69 -8.23 0.49 -8.62
C LEU A 69 -8.54 1.26 -7.33
N GLU A 70 -9.81 1.62 -7.10
CA GLU A 70 -10.25 2.26 -5.84
C GLU A 70 -9.95 1.38 -4.62
N ALA A 71 -10.22 0.07 -4.71
CA ALA A 71 -9.92 -0.86 -3.62
C ALA A 71 -8.40 -0.94 -3.35
N PHE A 72 -7.58 -1.03 -4.39
CA PHE A 72 -6.13 -1.06 -4.29
C PHE A 72 -5.57 0.24 -3.70
N GLU A 73 -6.02 1.40 -4.17
CA GLU A 73 -5.62 2.69 -3.63
C GLU A 73 -6.03 2.84 -2.15
N GLY A 74 -7.22 2.37 -1.79
CA GLY A 74 -7.70 2.34 -0.41
C GLY A 74 -6.87 1.43 0.49
N GLU A 75 -6.50 0.23 0.02
CA GLU A 75 -5.63 -0.69 0.75
C GLU A 75 -4.22 -0.13 0.92
N MET A 76 -3.65 0.44 -0.14
CA MET A 76 -2.34 1.11 -0.09
C MET A 76 -2.33 2.30 0.87
N ALA A 77 -3.41 3.08 0.93
CA ALA A 77 -3.54 4.18 1.89
C ALA A 77 -3.57 3.65 3.34
N LYS A 78 -4.32 2.57 3.61
CA LYS A 78 -4.35 1.93 4.93
C LYS A 78 -2.99 1.41 5.35
N VAL A 79 -2.31 0.66 4.48
CA VAL A 79 -0.97 0.12 4.76
C VAL A 79 0.02 1.25 5.05
N ARG A 80 -0.01 2.34 4.28
CA ARG A 80 0.86 3.50 4.57
C ARG A 80 0.57 4.14 5.92
N ALA A 81 -0.69 4.25 6.30
CA ALA A 81 -1.08 4.79 7.60
C ALA A 81 -0.64 3.87 8.76
N GLU A 82 -0.82 2.56 8.61
CA GLU A 82 -0.40 1.55 9.58
C GLU A 82 1.12 1.53 9.76
N VAL A 83 1.88 1.51 8.65
CA VAL A 83 3.34 1.59 8.70
C VAL A 83 3.81 2.91 9.31
N GLY A 84 3.15 4.03 9.00
CA GLY A 84 3.44 5.33 9.62
C GLY A 84 3.28 5.27 11.13
N ALA A 85 2.12 4.79 11.60
CA ALA A 85 1.82 4.65 13.02
C ALA A 85 2.78 3.68 13.74
N GLU A 86 3.13 2.55 13.12
CA GLU A 86 4.07 1.60 13.68
C GLU A 86 5.48 2.17 13.78
N ARG A 87 5.94 2.91 12.76
CA ARG A 87 7.23 3.61 12.80
C ARG A 87 7.28 4.66 13.89
N ASP A 88 6.21 5.43 14.07
CA ASP A 88 6.15 6.45 15.11
C ASP A 88 6.10 5.82 16.50
N LYS A 89 5.39 4.69 16.67
CA LYS A 89 5.40 3.90 17.89
C LYS A 89 6.80 3.35 18.20
N MET A 90 7.47 2.72 17.24
CA MET A 90 8.83 2.21 17.41
C MET A 90 9.81 3.32 17.77
N ARG A 91 9.69 4.51 17.15
CA ARG A 91 10.52 5.67 17.51
C ARG A 91 10.27 6.14 18.94
N ALA A 92 9.00 6.23 19.35
CA ALA A 92 8.65 6.64 20.70
C ALA A 92 9.20 5.63 21.74
N GLU A 93 9.04 4.33 21.48
CA GLU A 93 9.58 3.26 22.32
C GLU A 93 11.11 3.31 22.39
N ALA A 94 11.79 3.52 21.26
CA ALA A 94 13.24 3.65 21.21
C ALA A 94 13.74 4.84 22.05
N ILE A 95 13.09 6.01 21.95
CA ILE A 95 13.45 7.19 22.76
C ILE A 95 13.27 6.92 24.26
N VAL A 96 12.20 6.23 24.64
CA VAL A 96 11.95 5.86 26.04
C VAL A 96 13.02 4.89 26.54
N GLN A 97 13.37 3.88 25.74
CA GLN A 97 14.41 2.91 26.09
C GLN A 97 15.78 3.56 26.18
N GLU A 98 16.15 4.39 25.21
CA GLU A 98 17.41 5.16 25.21
C GLU A 98 17.53 6.02 26.47
N ARG A 99 16.48 6.78 26.82
CA ARG A 99 16.47 7.56 28.05
C ARG A 99 16.61 6.70 29.30
N ALA A 100 15.90 5.58 29.37
CA ALA A 100 15.98 4.66 30.50
C ALA A 100 17.38 4.06 30.64
N GLU A 101 18.06 3.75 29.54
CA GLU A 101 19.41 3.21 29.53
C GLU A 101 20.44 4.28 29.93
N ILE A 102 20.33 5.50 29.40
CA ILE A 102 21.18 6.63 29.80
C ILE A 102 21.04 6.92 31.31
N GLU A 103 19.83 6.94 31.85
CA GLU A 103 19.60 7.18 33.27
C GLU A 103 20.16 6.06 34.16
N LYS A 104 20.08 4.80 33.71
CA LYS A 104 20.75 3.68 34.41
C LYS A 104 22.26 3.84 34.43
N VAL A 105 22.87 4.13 33.28
CA VAL A 105 24.32 4.33 33.17
C VAL A 105 24.78 5.51 34.02
N ARG A 106 24.01 6.61 34.05
CA ARG A 106 24.29 7.74 34.95
C ARG A 106 24.26 7.33 36.41
N ALA A 107 23.20 6.65 36.85
CA ALA A 107 23.09 6.19 38.23
C ALA A 107 24.22 5.23 38.62
N GLU A 108 24.63 4.34 37.72
CA GLU A 108 25.78 3.45 37.94
C GLU A 108 27.09 4.24 38.03
N THR A 109 27.28 5.22 37.14
CA THR A 109 28.47 6.08 37.14
C THR A 109 28.56 6.89 38.42
N ASP A 110 27.46 7.53 38.84
CA ASP A 110 27.39 8.31 40.07
C ASP A 110 27.71 7.44 41.30
N LYS A 111 27.24 6.19 41.31
CA LYS A 111 27.54 5.22 42.35
C LYS A 111 29.03 4.86 42.38
N ILE A 112 29.64 4.60 41.22
CA ILE A 112 31.07 4.29 41.10
C ILE A 112 31.92 5.48 41.58
N VAL A 113 31.54 6.71 41.21
CA VAL A 113 32.23 7.92 41.66
C VAL A 113 32.13 8.07 43.18
N ALA A 114 30.94 7.91 43.75
CA ALA A 114 30.74 7.98 45.20
C ALA A 114 31.53 6.90 45.97
N GLU A 115 31.57 5.67 45.45
CA GLU A 115 32.37 4.57 46.00
C GLU A 115 33.88 4.90 45.94
N ALA A 116 34.37 5.40 44.81
CA ALA A 116 35.77 5.79 44.65
C ALA A 116 36.17 6.96 45.58
N GLU A 117 35.31 7.98 45.72
CA GLU A 117 35.55 9.08 46.67
C GLU A 117 35.62 8.60 48.12
N ALA A 118 34.74 7.66 48.50
CA ALA A 118 34.75 7.06 49.84
C ALA A 118 36.02 6.22 50.09
N GLU A 119 36.47 5.45 49.10
CA GLU A 119 37.73 4.70 49.19
C GLU A 119 38.94 5.63 49.28
N MET A 120 39.00 6.68 48.47
CA MET A 120 40.06 7.70 48.54
C MET A 120 40.11 8.39 49.91
N ALA A 121 38.95 8.76 50.46
CA ALA A 121 38.86 9.36 51.79
C ALA A 121 39.38 8.41 52.88
N LYS A 122 39.04 7.12 52.78
CA LYS A 122 39.52 6.08 53.70
C LYS A 122 41.03 5.90 53.61
N GLN A 123 41.58 5.76 52.40
CA GLN A 123 43.03 5.64 52.18
C GLN A 123 43.78 6.88 52.69
N ALA A 124 43.25 8.09 52.44
CA ALA A 124 43.84 9.33 52.96
C ALA A 124 43.86 9.37 54.48
N ALA A 125 42.81 8.89 55.15
CA ALA A 125 42.76 8.78 56.61
C ALA A 125 43.76 7.76 57.15
N GLU A 126 43.89 6.60 56.51
CA GLU A 126 44.86 5.56 56.87
C GLU A 126 46.31 6.07 56.73
N ILE A 127 46.65 6.69 55.60
CA ILE A 127 47.97 7.28 55.37
C ILE A 127 48.27 8.38 56.40
N ARG A 128 47.31 9.26 56.71
CA ARG A 128 47.48 10.29 57.75
C ARG A 128 47.74 9.68 59.12
N ALA A 129 47.04 8.61 59.47
CA ALA A 129 47.25 7.91 60.73
C ALA A 129 48.63 7.22 60.79
N GLU A 130 49.12 6.68 59.67
CA GLU A 130 50.45 6.07 59.56
C GLU A 130 51.57 7.11 59.65
N ILE A 131 51.42 8.27 59.00
CA ILE A 131 52.34 9.40 59.13
C ILE A 131 52.37 9.90 60.57
N ALA A 132 51.21 10.03 61.24
CA ALA A 132 51.15 10.46 62.64
C ALA A 132 51.89 9.49 63.57
N LYS A 133 51.85 8.17 63.30
CA LYS A 133 52.60 7.16 64.07
C LYS A 133 54.11 7.19 63.82
N SER A 134 54.54 7.48 62.59
CA SER A 134 55.96 7.51 62.19
C SER A 134 56.63 8.88 62.42
N SER A 135 55.85 9.95 62.58
CA SER A 135 56.34 11.31 62.82
C SER A 135 57.28 11.45 64.04
N PRO A 136 57.04 10.81 65.21
CA PRO A 136 57.96 10.87 66.34
C PRO A 136 59.31 10.21 66.06
N GLN A 137 59.32 9.11 65.29
CA GLN A 137 60.54 8.41 64.91
C GLN A 137 61.37 9.25 63.93
N LEU A 138 60.71 9.87 62.95
CA LEU A 138 61.35 10.82 62.04
C LEU A 138 61.89 12.06 62.77
N ALA A 139 61.12 12.61 63.72
CA ALA A 139 61.56 13.74 64.54
C ALA A 139 62.80 13.39 65.39
N ARG A 140 62.84 12.19 65.98
CA ARG A 140 64.03 11.69 66.70
C ARG A 140 65.24 11.57 65.78
N GLN A 141 65.10 10.96 64.61
CA GLN A 141 66.21 10.84 63.63
C GLN A 141 66.77 12.21 63.19
N ILE A 142 65.90 13.20 63.02
CA ILE A 142 66.32 14.58 62.67
C ILE A 142 67.04 15.22 63.86
N ALA A 143 66.51 15.08 65.08
CA ALA A 143 67.13 15.62 66.29
C ALA A 143 68.51 15.00 66.55
N GLU A 144 68.67 13.69 66.38
CA GLU A 144 69.95 12.99 66.50
C GLU A 144 71.00 13.50 65.49
N LYS A 145 70.60 13.71 64.23
CA LYS A 145 71.51 14.25 63.21
C LYS A 145 71.91 15.71 63.45
N LEU A 146 71.03 16.53 64.04
CA LEU A 146 71.33 17.93 64.37
C LEU A 146 72.14 18.09 65.67
N LEU A 147 71.92 17.23 66.67
CA LEU A 147 72.60 17.31 67.97
C LEU A 147 73.90 16.49 68.06
N GLY A 148 74.19 15.64 67.05
CA GLY A 148 75.45 14.88 66.98
C GLY A 148 75.66 13.86 68.11
N ARG A 149 74.60 13.55 68.89
CA ARG A 149 74.57 12.59 69.99
C ARG A 149 73.15 12.02 70.12
N GLU A 150 73.04 10.72 70.38
CA GLU A 150 71.76 10.04 70.60
C GLU A 150 70.93 10.73 71.70
N VAL A 151 69.68 11.02 71.38
CA VAL A 151 68.73 11.68 72.31
C VAL A 151 67.79 10.62 72.86
N GLN A 152 68.04 10.19 74.10
CA GLN A 152 67.15 9.29 74.86
C GLN A 152 66.10 10.09 75.64
N ALA A 153 64.85 10.04 75.16
CA ALA A 153 63.57 9.94 75.87
C ALA A 153 62.43 10.43 74.98
#